data_AF-A0A531MPW7-F1
#
_entry.id   AF-A0A531MPW7-F1
#
_cell.length_a   1.000
_cell.length_b   1.000
_cell.length_c   1.000
_cell.angle_alpha   90.00
_cell.angle_beta   90.00
_cell.angle_gamma   90.00
#
_symmetry.space_group_name_H-M   'P 1'
#
loop_
_entity.id
_entity.type
_entity.pdbx_description
1 polymer ?
#
loop_
_entity_poly.entity_id
_entity_poly.type
_entity_poly.pdbx_seq_one_letter_code
_entity_poly.pdbx_strand_id
1 'polypeptide(L)'
;YYNVPVAIQATDKKGEAKVFAGCYTLRQVNAQIQAPPFQPIFIDKGALKPSTADFDDAVPPSCGDGPPPPKKDAALAKKAFLATYGDQCDKQLLANEPEVFSIKYKDKNAQPGDPDKETRLFHFSCSAAAYNESSVYYMTDEVDGVRQLQFAEPETDIRYENNDSDGKLLSVTVIGFQTTGWAVNSDYDPNAHTIATFNKWRGVGDASDSGTYLFRNGDFSLVQYDVDASYDGEENPQTIVDYNTAP
;
A
#
# COMPACT_ATOMS: atom_id res chain seq x y z
N TYR A 1 -2.27 5.41 29.74
CA TYR A 1 -3.65 5.78 29.38
C TYR A 1 -3.72 5.95 27.87
N TYR A 2 -4.83 5.57 27.24
CA TYR A 2 -5.07 5.71 25.81
C TYR A 2 -6.37 6.46 25.58
N ASN A 3 -6.46 7.31 24.57
CA ASN A 3 -7.72 7.93 24.18
C ASN A 3 -8.25 7.27 22.91
N VAL A 4 -9.50 6.81 22.95
CA VAL A 4 -10.15 6.10 21.86
C VAL A 4 -11.39 6.88 21.45
N PRO A 5 -11.46 7.38 20.20
CA PRO A 5 -12.69 7.94 19.65
C PRO A 5 -13.76 6.86 19.56
N VAL A 6 -14.97 7.17 19.98
CA VAL A 6 -16.10 6.24 19.98
C VAL A 6 -17.39 6.95 19.60
N ALA A 7 -18.28 6.20 18.98
CA ALA A 7 -19.71 6.48 18.93
C ALA A 7 -20.43 5.40 19.73
N ILE A 8 -21.47 5.78 20.48
CA ILE A 8 -22.36 4.85 21.16
C ILE A 8 -23.81 5.18 20.78
N GLN A 9 -24.62 4.14 20.59
CA GLN A 9 -26.06 4.27 20.48
C GLN A 9 -26.66 3.85 21.83
N ALA A 10 -27.36 4.77 22.49
CA ALA A 10 -28.09 4.49 23.71
C ALA A 10 -29.59 4.44 23.39
N THR A 11 -30.25 3.36 23.79
CA THR A 11 -31.71 3.24 23.70
C THR A 11 -32.33 3.63 25.03
N ASP A 12 -33.25 4.58 25.02
CA ASP A 12 -33.94 5.00 26.24
C ASP A 12 -35.05 4.03 26.65
N LYS A 13 -35.69 4.28 27.81
CA LYS A 13 -36.78 3.43 28.32
C LYS A 13 -38.02 3.39 27.42
N LYS A 14 -38.13 4.29 26.44
CA LYS A 14 -39.23 4.36 25.47
C LYS A 14 -38.87 3.70 24.13
N GLY A 15 -37.65 3.16 24.00
CA GLY A 15 -37.16 2.55 22.77
C GLY A 15 -36.57 3.54 21.77
N GLU A 16 -36.40 4.81 22.14
CA GLU A 16 -35.81 5.83 21.26
C GLU A 16 -34.28 5.70 21.29
N ALA A 17 -33.66 5.52 20.12
CA ALA A 17 -32.22 5.44 19.97
C ALA A 17 -31.60 6.83 19.82
N LYS A 18 -30.56 7.12 20.62
CA LYS A 18 -29.79 8.37 20.56
C LYS A 18 -28.31 8.08 20.41
N VAL A 19 -27.67 8.78 19.49
CA VAL A 19 -26.23 8.63 19.21
C VAL A 19 -25.45 9.64 20.02
N PHE A 20 -24.35 9.20 20.62
CA PHE A 20 -23.38 10.04 21.31
C PHE A 20 -21.99 9.76 20.76
N ALA A 21 -21.22 10.81 20.55
CA ALA A 21 -19.89 10.78 19.99
C ALA A 21 -18.89 11.45 20.93
N GLY A 22 -17.67 10.94 20.98
CA GLY A 22 -16.61 11.54 21.77
C GLY A 22 -15.51 10.55 22.08
N CYS A 23 -14.99 10.56 23.31
CA CYS A 23 -13.80 9.80 23.65
C CYS A 23 -13.88 9.04 24.96
N TYR A 24 -13.34 7.84 24.94
CA TYR A 24 -12.98 7.08 26.13
C TYR A 24 -11.49 7.23 26.43
N THR A 25 -11.18 7.48 27.69
CA THR A 25 -9.82 7.29 28.21
C THR A 25 -9.76 5.88 28.79
N LEU A 26 -8.93 5.03 28.20
CA LEU A 26 -8.66 3.68 28.68
C LEU A 26 -7.42 3.68 29.57
N ARG A 27 -7.45 2.87 30.63
CA ARG A 27 -6.29 2.57 31.46
C ARG A 27 -5.90 1.10 31.27
N GLN A 28 -4.63 0.89 30.97
CA GLN A 28 -3.98 -0.41 30.99
C GLN A 28 -2.78 -0.33 31.91
N VAL A 29 -2.68 -1.25 32.86
CA VAL A 29 -1.44 -1.49 33.60
C VAL A 29 -0.51 -2.27 32.68
N ASN A 30 0.77 -1.90 32.59
CA ASN A 30 1.73 -2.54 31.69
C ASN A 30 1.63 -4.07 31.80
N ALA A 31 1.21 -4.72 30.71
CA ALA A 31 0.86 -6.12 30.68
C ALA A 31 2.05 -7.04 30.99
N GLN A 32 3.28 -6.61 30.66
CA GLN A 32 4.49 -7.39 30.84
C GLN A 32 4.94 -7.50 32.31
N ILE A 33 4.41 -6.65 33.20
CA ILE A 33 4.79 -6.60 34.62
C ILE A 33 3.64 -6.98 35.55
N GLN A 34 2.51 -7.46 35.02
CA GLN A 34 1.39 -7.88 35.86
C GLN A 34 1.60 -9.30 36.41
N ALA A 35 1.26 -9.48 37.68
CA ALA A 35 1.08 -10.79 38.30
C ALA A 35 -0.40 -10.98 38.68
N PRO A 36 -0.91 -12.22 38.80
CA PRO A 36 -2.28 -12.47 39.24
C PRO A 36 -2.60 -11.78 40.59
N PRO A 37 -3.80 -11.17 40.74
CA PRO A 37 -4.87 -11.06 39.75
C PRO A 37 -4.59 -9.99 38.69
N PHE A 38 -4.79 -10.36 37.42
CA PHE A 38 -4.61 -9.45 36.29
C PHE A 38 -5.65 -8.32 36.31
N GLN A 39 -5.19 -7.09 36.08
CA GLN A 39 -6.05 -5.94 35.81
C GLN A 39 -6.20 -5.79 34.29
N PRO A 40 -7.38 -6.10 33.72
CA PRO A 40 -7.62 -5.91 32.30
C PRO A 40 -7.62 -4.42 31.95
N ILE A 41 -7.60 -4.12 30.65
CA ILE A 41 -7.85 -2.77 30.17
C ILE A 41 -9.27 -2.37 30.58
N PHE A 42 -9.44 -1.17 31.12
CA PHE A 42 -10.75 -0.65 31.48
C PHE A 42 -10.93 0.79 31.02
N ILE A 43 -12.19 1.19 30.84
CA ILE A 43 -12.57 2.59 30.60
C ILE A 43 -12.46 3.32 31.93
N ASP A 44 -11.51 4.25 32.00
CA ASP A 44 -11.29 5.11 33.17
C ASP A 44 -12.32 6.25 33.21
N LYS A 45 -12.56 6.88 32.04
CA LYS A 45 -13.55 7.95 31.89
C LYS A 45 -14.03 8.06 30.44
N GLY A 46 -15.19 8.67 30.26
CA GLY A 46 -15.74 9.02 28.95
C GLY A 46 -16.19 10.48 28.87
N ALA A 47 -15.88 11.13 27.76
CA ALA A 47 -16.33 12.48 27.41
C ALA A 47 -17.11 12.39 26.09
N LEU A 48 -18.43 12.21 26.19
CA LEU A 48 -19.33 12.03 25.06
C LEU A 48 -20.32 13.21 24.98
N LYS A 49 -20.66 13.60 23.77
CA LYS A 49 -21.70 14.60 23.47
C LYS A 49 -22.74 14.00 22.53
N PRO A 50 -24.00 14.45 22.56
CA PRO A 50 -25.00 14.06 21.58
C PRO A 50 -24.49 14.31 20.15
N SER A 51 -24.70 13.36 19.25
CA SER A 51 -24.40 13.49 17.82
C SER A 51 -25.69 13.54 17.00
N THR A 52 -25.68 14.33 15.94
CA THR A 52 -26.75 14.36 14.93
C THR A 52 -26.45 13.46 13.73
N ALA A 53 -25.23 12.89 13.66
CA ALA A 53 -24.86 11.92 12.63
C ALA A 53 -25.41 10.54 12.95
N ASP A 54 -25.59 9.72 11.91
CA ASP A 54 -25.93 8.31 12.06
C ASP A 54 -24.81 7.55 12.80
N PHE A 55 -25.16 6.41 13.40
CA PHE A 55 -24.26 5.71 14.31
C PHE A 55 -22.92 5.33 13.67
N ASP A 56 -22.94 4.88 12.41
CA ASP A 56 -21.75 4.45 11.68
C ASP A 56 -20.81 5.61 11.31
N ASP A 57 -21.34 6.83 11.20
CA ASP A 57 -20.60 8.04 10.84
C ASP A 57 -20.25 8.94 12.04
N ALA A 58 -20.76 8.61 13.23
CA ALA A 58 -20.66 9.47 14.40
C ALA A 58 -19.31 9.38 15.14
N VAL A 59 -18.42 8.46 14.77
CA VAL A 59 -17.11 8.32 15.44
C VAL A 59 -16.23 9.53 15.11
N PRO A 60 -15.76 10.31 16.10
CA PRO A 60 -14.95 11.48 15.80
C PRO A 60 -13.56 11.05 15.27
N PRO A 61 -12.94 11.86 14.39
CA PRO A 61 -11.63 11.53 13.83
C PRO A 61 -10.49 11.60 14.86
N SER A 62 -10.67 12.34 15.95
CA SER A 62 -9.70 12.49 17.03
C SER A 62 -10.36 12.74 18.39
N CYS A 63 -9.55 12.65 19.44
CA CYS A 63 -9.95 13.03 20.79
C CYS A 63 -9.50 14.45 21.15
N GLY A 64 -10.35 15.42 20.85
CA GLY A 64 -10.06 16.86 21.04
C GLY A 64 -8.94 17.33 20.10
N ASP A 65 -8.11 18.26 20.59
CA ASP A 65 -6.93 18.77 19.86
C ASP A 65 -5.74 17.80 19.89
N GLY A 66 -5.91 16.61 20.49
CA GLY A 66 -4.91 15.56 20.41
C GLY A 66 -4.74 15.10 18.95
N PRO A 67 -3.52 14.68 18.54
CA PRO A 67 -3.33 14.13 17.21
C PRO A 67 -4.34 12.99 17.00
N PRO A 68 -4.93 12.87 15.79
CA PRO A 68 -5.80 11.75 15.47
C PRO A 68 -5.06 10.46 15.81
N PRO A 69 -5.75 9.44 16.36
CA PRO A 69 -5.11 8.15 16.59
C PRO A 69 -4.46 7.71 15.28
N PRO A 70 -3.24 7.15 15.31
CA PRO A 70 -2.63 6.58 14.11
C PRO A 70 -3.65 5.64 13.48
N LYS A 71 -3.98 5.86 12.19
CA LYS A 71 -4.87 4.97 11.45
C LYS A 71 -4.26 3.55 11.59
N LYS A 72 -5.07 2.58 12.07
CA LYS A 72 -4.61 1.23 12.45
C LYS A 72 -4.07 0.40 11.28
N ASP A 73 -4.35 0.83 10.06
CA ASP A 73 -3.93 0.20 8.82
C ASP A 73 -2.40 0.16 8.62
N ALA A 74 -1.61 1.13 9.07
CA ALA A 74 -0.14 1.05 8.98
C ALA A 74 0.39 -0.12 9.81
N ALA A 75 -0.15 -0.30 11.02
CA ALA A 75 0.17 -1.44 11.87
C ALA A 75 -0.36 -2.76 11.28
N LEU A 76 -1.53 -2.74 10.61
CA LEU A 76 -2.07 -3.90 9.93
C LEU A 76 -1.21 -4.30 8.72
N ALA A 77 -0.81 -3.33 7.89
CA ALA A 77 0.09 -3.50 6.77
C ALA A 77 1.43 -4.07 7.23
N LYS A 78 2.04 -3.49 8.28
CA LYS A 78 3.29 -3.99 8.85
C LYS A 78 3.14 -5.41 9.40
N LYS A 79 2.04 -5.71 10.07
CA LYS A 79 1.75 -7.07 10.54
C LYS A 79 1.62 -8.05 9.37
N ALA A 80 0.89 -7.69 8.31
CA ALA A 80 0.72 -8.53 7.13
C ALA A 80 2.05 -8.75 6.40
N PHE A 81 2.83 -7.67 6.21
CA PHE A 81 4.17 -7.72 5.63
C PHE A 81 5.10 -8.66 6.41
N LEU A 82 5.20 -8.49 7.72
CA LEU A 82 6.04 -9.34 8.57
C LEU A 82 5.58 -10.81 8.57
N ALA A 83 4.27 -11.06 8.48
CA ALA A 83 3.73 -12.41 8.44
C ALA A 83 4.08 -13.15 7.15
N THR A 84 4.12 -12.45 6.02
CA THR A 84 4.43 -13.05 4.70
C THR A 84 5.93 -13.08 4.42
N TYR A 85 6.65 -12.02 4.78
CA TYR A 85 8.02 -11.75 4.32
C TYR A 85 9.08 -11.71 5.42
N GLY A 86 8.70 -11.92 6.69
CA GLY A 86 9.62 -11.84 7.83
C GLY A 86 10.82 -12.79 7.77
N ASP A 87 10.68 -13.92 7.08
CA ASP A 87 11.77 -14.89 6.87
C ASP A 87 12.52 -14.69 5.53
N GLN A 88 12.02 -13.83 4.65
CA GLN A 88 12.55 -13.61 3.30
C GLN A 88 13.34 -12.29 3.18
N CYS A 89 12.88 -11.23 3.84
CA CYS A 89 13.51 -9.92 3.79
C CYS A 89 14.79 -9.83 4.62
N ASP A 90 15.62 -8.85 4.27
CA ASP A 90 16.77 -8.44 5.05
C ASP A 90 16.33 -7.95 6.43
N LYS A 91 16.92 -8.56 7.47
CA LYS A 91 16.53 -8.30 8.87
C LYS A 91 16.66 -6.83 9.27
N GLN A 92 17.58 -6.08 8.66
CA GLN A 92 17.75 -4.66 8.97
C GLN A 92 16.56 -3.83 8.43
N LEU A 93 15.98 -4.23 7.30
CA LEU A 93 14.85 -3.54 6.67
C LEU A 93 13.51 -3.85 7.35
N LEU A 94 13.34 -5.06 7.88
CA LEU A 94 12.14 -5.47 8.62
C LEU A 94 11.84 -4.61 9.87
N ALA A 95 12.86 -3.97 10.44
CA ALA A 95 12.70 -3.08 11.59
C ALA A 95 12.05 -1.74 11.22
N ASN A 96 12.18 -1.31 9.97
CA ASN A 96 11.70 -0.01 9.51
C ASN A 96 10.16 0.06 9.52
N GLU A 97 9.64 1.26 9.69
CA GLU A 97 8.22 1.54 9.39
C GLU A 97 8.07 1.72 7.87
N PRO A 98 6.89 1.42 7.29
CA PRO A 98 6.68 1.66 5.88
C PRO A 98 6.69 3.16 5.57
N GLU A 99 7.09 3.50 4.37
CA GLU A 99 6.74 4.79 3.79
C GLU A 99 5.23 4.78 3.50
N VAL A 100 4.56 5.90 3.81
CA VAL A 100 3.10 5.98 3.76
C VAL A 100 2.68 7.17 2.91
N PHE A 101 1.87 6.90 1.89
CA PHE A 101 1.33 7.91 0.99
C PHE A 101 -0.19 7.94 1.09
N SER A 102 -0.78 9.14 1.12
CA SER A 102 -2.24 9.32 0.98
C SER A 102 -2.56 9.69 -0.46
N ILE A 103 -3.45 8.92 -1.08
CA ILE A 103 -3.89 9.10 -2.46
C ILE A 103 -5.36 9.52 -2.44
N LYS A 104 -5.64 10.75 -2.87
CA LYS A 104 -7.01 11.23 -3.06
C LYS A 104 -7.45 10.99 -4.49
N TYR A 105 -8.67 10.49 -4.67
CA TYR A 105 -9.17 10.14 -5.99
C TYR A 105 -10.68 10.24 -6.13
N LYS A 106 -11.15 10.38 -7.37
CA LYS A 106 -12.56 10.21 -7.70
C LYS A 106 -12.85 8.74 -7.97
N ASP A 107 -13.90 8.22 -7.36
CA ASP A 107 -14.44 6.92 -7.72
C ASP A 107 -14.85 6.90 -9.19
N LYS A 108 -14.79 5.74 -9.84
CA LYS A 108 -15.20 5.55 -11.24
C LYS A 108 -16.61 6.07 -11.50
N ASN A 109 -17.50 5.97 -10.51
CA ASN A 109 -18.91 6.35 -10.63
C ASN A 109 -19.22 7.71 -9.96
N ALA A 110 -18.21 8.44 -9.51
CA ALA A 110 -18.39 9.72 -8.84
C ALA A 110 -19.08 10.74 -9.77
N GLN A 111 -20.11 11.40 -9.25
CA GLN A 111 -20.82 12.48 -9.91
C GLN A 111 -20.07 13.81 -9.74
N PRO A 112 -20.32 14.79 -10.62
CA PRO A 112 -19.80 16.15 -10.43
C PRO A 112 -20.20 16.72 -9.06
N GLY A 113 -19.20 16.98 -8.22
CA GLY A 113 -19.38 17.52 -6.88
C GLY A 113 -19.27 16.49 -5.74
N ASP A 114 -19.22 15.20 -6.03
CA ASP A 114 -18.96 14.18 -5.02
C ASP A 114 -17.57 14.40 -4.37
N PRO A 115 -17.39 14.09 -3.07
CA PRO A 115 -16.10 14.23 -2.42
C PRO A 115 -15.06 13.26 -3.01
N ASP A 116 -13.78 13.59 -2.86
CA ASP A 116 -12.71 12.63 -3.15
C ASP A 116 -12.73 11.51 -2.11
N LYS A 117 -12.51 10.29 -2.56
CA LYS A 117 -12.10 9.18 -1.73
C LYS A 117 -10.62 9.33 -1.37
N GLU A 118 -10.21 8.68 -0.28
CA GLU A 118 -8.81 8.61 0.14
C GLU A 118 -8.43 7.14 0.33
N THR A 119 -7.34 6.71 -0.28
CA THR A 119 -6.68 5.44 0.04
C THR A 119 -5.25 5.72 0.51
N ARG A 120 -4.65 4.79 1.26
CA ARG A 120 -3.26 4.88 1.69
C ARG A 120 -2.43 3.76 1.10
N LEU A 121 -1.29 4.12 0.53
CA LEU A 121 -0.26 3.22 0.02
C LEU A 121 0.84 3.09 1.09
N PHE A 122 1.29 1.86 1.32
CA PHE A 122 2.37 1.51 2.23
C PHE A 122 3.47 0.83 1.44
N HIS A 123 4.68 1.38 1.49
CA HIS A 123 5.86 0.83 0.83
C HIS A 123 6.82 0.26 1.87
N PHE A 124 7.23 -0.98 1.68
CA PHE A 124 8.22 -1.66 2.51
C PHE A 124 9.41 -2.06 1.65
N SER A 125 10.59 -1.52 1.96
CA SER A 125 11.86 -2.12 1.51
C SER A 125 11.99 -3.51 2.12
N CYS A 126 12.32 -4.50 1.30
CA CYS A 126 12.46 -5.89 1.76
C CYS A 126 13.88 -6.43 1.62
N SER A 127 14.56 -6.18 0.49
CA SER A 127 15.95 -6.60 0.35
C SER A 127 16.75 -5.63 -0.51
N ALA A 128 18.03 -5.47 -0.20
CA ALA A 128 18.95 -4.68 -1.00
C ALA A 128 20.14 -5.55 -1.46
N ALA A 129 20.19 -5.85 -2.76
CA ALA A 129 21.30 -6.53 -3.39
C ALA A 129 22.25 -5.52 -4.06
N ALA A 130 23.33 -6.02 -4.69
CA ALA A 130 24.38 -5.17 -5.26
C ALA A 130 23.89 -4.17 -6.34
N TYR A 131 22.78 -4.48 -7.02
CA TYR A 131 22.28 -3.69 -8.16
C TYR A 131 20.80 -3.34 -8.08
N ASN A 132 20.04 -4.08 -7.26
CA ASN A 132 18.60 -3.97 -7.16
C ASN A 132 18.16 -3.96 -5.70
N GLU A 133 17.20 -3.11 -5.39
CA GLU A 133 16.37 -3.20 -4.19
C GLU A 133 15.03 -3.83 -4.54
N SER A 134 14.50 -4.68 -3.67
CA SER A 134 13.16 -5.24 -3.80
C SER A 134 12.26 -4.71 -2.70
N SER A 135 11.07 -4.27 -3.09
CA SER A 135 10.06 -3.69 -2.23
C SER A 135 8.74 -4.44 -2.33
N VAL A 136 7.90 -4.29 -1.32
CA VAL A 136 6.52 -4.80 -1.28
C VAL A 136 5.58 -3.66 -0.97
N TYR A 137 4.47 -3.57 -1.70
CA TYR A 137 3.44 -2.56 -1.48
C TYR A 137 2.17 -3.16 -0.90
N TYR A 138 1.57 -2.43 0.03
CA TYR A 138 0.21 -2.65 0.51
C TYR A 138 -0.61 -1.40 0.29
N MET A 139 -1.93 -1.55 0.17
CA MET A 139 -2.84 -0.43 0.06
C MET A 139 -4.08 -0.66 0.90
N THR A 140 -4.67 0.39 1.45
CA THR A 140 -5.98 0.27 2.08
C THR A 140 -7.04 -0.03 1.05
N ASP A 141 -7.93 -0.95 1.41
CA ASP A 141 -9.13 -1.25 0.64
C ASP A 141 -10.36 -0.95 1.52
N GLU A 142 -11.45 -0.53 0.88
CA GLU A 142 -12.71 -0.20 1.57
C GLU A 142 -13.39 -1.45 2.18
N VAL A 143 -13.05 -2.66 1.69
CA VAL A 143 -13.63 -3.93 2.14
C VAL A 143 -12.71 -4.67 3.10
N ASP A 144 -11.45 -4.92 2.69
CA ASP A 144 -10.53 -5.80 3.42
C ASP A 144 -9.58 -5.04 4.39
N GLY A 145 -9.68 -3.71 4.45
CA GLY A 145 -8.90 -2.84 5.32
C GLY A 145 -7.48 -2.59 4.82
N VAL A 146 -6.70 -3.64 4.55
CA VAL A 146 -5.38 -3.57 3.90
C VAL A 146 -5.14 -4.81 3.04
N ARG A 147 -4.75 -4.61 1.78
CA ARG A 147 -4.37 -5.68 0.85
C ARG A 147 -2.97 -5.46 0.27
N GLN A 148 -2.29 -6.53 -0.09
CA GLN A 148 -1.03 -6.42 -0.81
C GLN A 148 -1.30 -6.06 -2.28
N LEU A 149 -0.49 -5.18 -2.86
CA LEU A 149 -0.48 -4.96 -4.31
C LEU A 149 0.30 -6.09 -5.00
N GLN A 150 -0.21 -6.48 -6.17
CA GLN A 150 0.48 -7.35 -7.10
C GLN A 150 0.70 -6.57 -8.39
N PHE A 151 1.84 -6.77 -9.03
CA PHE A 151 2.26 -6.08 -10.23
C PHE A 151 2.16 -7.05 -11.40
N ALA A 152 1.40 -6.67 -12.43
CA ALA A 152 1.31 -7.44 -13.66
C ALA A 152 2.53 -7.18 -14.54
N GLU A 153 3.21 -8.23 -14.98
CA GLU A 153 4.42 -8.16 -15.80
C GLU A 153 4.22 -9.00 -17.07
N PRO A 154 4.55 -8.49 -18.27
CA PRO A 154 4.55 -9.30 -19.48
C PRO A 154 5.55 -10.45 -19.39
N GLU A 155 5.12 -11.66 -19.72
CA GLU A 155 6.05 -12.75 -20.01
C GLU A 155 6.57 -12.58 -21.44
N THR A 156 7.88 -12.62 -21.63
CA THR A 156 8.52 -12.38 -22.93
C THR A 156 9.26 -13.62 -23.45
N ASP A 157 9.15 -13.85 -24.76
CA ASP A 157 10.05 -14.71 -25.52
C ASP A 157 11.08 -13.82 -26.24
N ILE A 158 12.32 -13.87 -25.75
CA ILE A 158 13.44 -13.07 -26.27
C ILE A 158 14.32 -13.97 -27.14
N ARG A 159 14.58 -13.53 -28.38
CA ARG A 159 15.38 -14.27 -29.35
C ARG A 159 16.63 -13.50 -29.73
N TYR A 160 17.76 -14.19 -29.71
CA TYR A 160 19.06 -13.67 -30.12
C TYR A 160 19.63 -14.48 -31.28
N GLU A 161 20.50 -13.86 -32.08
CA GLU A 161 21.25 -14.56 -33.12
C GLU A 161 22.08 -15.68 -32.50
N ASN A 162 22.00 -16.89 -33.09
CA ASN A 162 22.68 -18.10 -32.59
C ASN A 162 22.33 -18.51 -31.13
N ASN A 163 21.23 -17.96 -30.56
CA ASN A 163 20.91 -18.11 -29.13
C ASN A 163 22.01 -17.60 -28.19
N ASP A 164 22.74 -16.57 -28.60
CA ASP A 164 23.77 -15.91 -27.80
C ASP A 164 23.26 -14.55 -27.30
N SER A 165 23.14 -14.37 -25.99
CA SER A 165 22.65 -13.11 -25.39
C SER A 165 23.63 -11.94 -25.58
N ASP A 166 24.91 -12.21 -25.85
CA ASP A 166 25.87 -11.17 -26.25
C ASP A 166 25.80 -10.86 -27.76
N GLY A 167 25.02 -11.66 -28.50
CA GLY A 167 24.77 -11.50 -29.93
C GLY A 167 23.64 -10.50 -30.23
N LYS A 168 23.33 -10.36 -31.52
CA LYS A 168 22.28 -9.42 -31.96
C LYS A 168 20.90 -9.86 -31.44
N LEU A 169 20.20 -8.93 -30.77
CA LEU A 169 18.78 -9.09 -30.44
C LEU A 169 17.94 -9.18 -31.73
N LEU A 170 17.15 -10.25 -31.86
CA LEU A 170 16.29 -10.50 -33.02
C LEU A 170 14.85 -10.08 -32.76
N SER A 171 14.31 -10.39 -31.57
CA SER A 171 12.93 -10.04 -31.21
C SER A 171 12.69 -10.13 -29.71
N VAL A 172 11.78 -9.29 -29.22
CA VAL A 172 11.12 -9.41 -27.91
C VAL A 172 9.62 -9.57 -28.18
N THR A 173 9.04 -10.71 -27.82
CA THR A 173 7.61 -10.99 -28.05
C THR A 173 6.91 -11.24 -26.74
N VAL A 174 5.79 -10.55 -26.47
CA VAL A 174 4.93 -10.85 -25.32
C VAL A 174 4.17 -12.16 -25.60
N ILE A 175 4.33 -13.13 -24.71
CA ILE A 175 3.69 -14.46 -24.81
C ILE A 175 2.67 -14.72 -23.70
N GLY A 176 2.58 -13.83 -22.70
CA GLY A 176 1.68 -13.97 -21.57
C GLY A 176 1.82 -12.81 -20.60
N PHE A 177 1.14 -12.93 -19.46
CA PHE A 177 1.27 -12.03 -18.33
C PHE A 177 1.30 -12.85 -17.04
N GLN A 178 2.22 -12.49 -16.17
CA GLN A 178 2.31 -13.00 -14.81
C GLN A 178 2.06 -11.89 -13.80
N THR A 179 1.93 -12.26 -12.53
CA THR A 179 1.81 -11.31 -11.43
C THR A 179 2.89 -11.58 -10.40
N THR A 180 3.54 -10.53 -9.92
CA THR A 180 4.52 -10.58 -8.83
C THR A 180 4.09 -9.72 -7.65
N GLY A 181 4.45 -10.15 -6.44
CA GLY A 181 4.23 -9.37 -5.22
C GLY A 181 5.35 -8.37 -4.91
N TRP A 182 6.35 -8.29 -5.80
CA TRP A 182 7.58 -7.54 -5.62
C TRP A 182 7.67 -6.39 -6.60
N ALA A 183 8.29 -5.30 -6.18
CA ALA A 183 8.61 -4.15 -7.02
C ALA A 183 10.11 -3.88 -6.91
N VAL A 184 10.82 -3.91 -8.04
CA VAL A 184 12.28 -3.74 -8.07
C VAL A 184 12.65 -2.30 -8.38
N ASN A 185 13.56 -1.72 -7.61
CA ASN A 185 13.99 -0.31 -7.68
C ASN A 185 12.81 0.64 -7.89
N SER A 186 11.79 0.47 -7.05
CA SER A 186 10.49 1.09 -7.27
C SER A 186 10.33 2.40 -6.51
N ASP A 187 9.55 3.31 -7.09
CA ASP A 187 9.15 4.57 -6.46
C ASP A 187 7.70 4.91 -6.80
N TYR A 188 7.04 5.66 -5.91
CA TYR A 188 5.70 6.20 -6.15
C TYR A 188 5.75 7.71 -6.37
N ASP A 189 5.32 8.16 -7.56
CA ASP A 189 5.17 9.58 -7.87
C ASP A 189 3.75 10.06 -7.51
N PRO A 190 3.59 10.92 -6.48
CA PRO A 190 2.29 11.44 -6.08
C PRO A 190 1.67 12.42 -7.08
N ASN A 191 2.45 13.02 -7.99
CA ASN A 191 1.95 13.95 -9.00
C ASN A 191 1.40 13.20 -10.22
N ALA A 192 2.13 12.18 -10.67
CA ALA A 192 1.70 11.32 -11.78
C ALA A 192 0.71 10.23 -11.34
N HIS A 193 0.62 9.98 -10.03
CA HIS A 193 -0.12 8.87 -9.44
C HIS A 193 0.34 7.51 -9.97
N THR A 194 1.65 7.35 -10.16
CA THR A 194 2.26 6.14 -10.73
C THR A 194 3.22 5.47 -9.77
N ILE A 195 3.23 4.14 -9.75
CA ILE A 195 4.38 3.37 -9.28
C ILE A 195 5.23 3.03 -10.51
N ALA A 196 6.52 3.31 -10.44
CA ALA A 196 7.49 2.85 -11.43
C ALA A 196 8.31 1.71 -10.83
N THR A 197 8.71 0.74 -11.66
CA THR A 197 9.69 -0.31 -11.33
C THR A 197 10.80 -0.28 -12.36
N PHE A 198 12.01 -0.65 -11.94
CA PHE A 198 13.16 -0.77 -12.83
C PHE A 198 14.05 -1.94 -12.40
N ASN A 199 13.96 -3.06 -13.09
CA ASN A 199 14.72 -4.25 -12.78
C ASN A 199 15.96 -4.34 -13.68
N LYS A 200 17.14 -4.20 -13.08
CA LYS A 200 18.40 -4.43 -13.80
C LYS A 200 18.68 -5.92 -13.88
N TRP A 201 18.87 -6.45 -15.09
CA TRP A 201 19.27 -7.86 -15.27
C TRP A 201 20.76 -8.05 -14.98
N ARG A 202 21.55 -6.99 -15.15
CA ARG A 202 22.96 -6.92 -14.72
C ARG A 202 23.32 -5.53 -14.20
N GLY A 203 24.41 -5.44 -13.45
CA GLY A 203 24.76 -4.22 -12.72
C GLY A 203 24.95 -2.94 -13.54
N VAL A 204 25.25 -3.06 -14.84
CA VAL A 204 25.37 -1.92 -15.75
C VAL A 204 24.01 -1.28 -16.04
N GLY A 205 22.93 -2.07 -16.08
CA GLY A 205 21.56 -1.59 -16.35
C GLY A 205 21.17 -1.51 -17.83
N ASP A 206 22.11 -1.83 -18.72
CA ASP A 206 21.88 -1.91 -20.17
C ASP A 206 20.95 -3.06 -20.57
N ALA A 207 20.97 -4.17 -19.83
CA ALA A 207 19.92 -5.18 -19.88
C ALA A 207 18.95 -4.97 -18.70
N SER A 208 17.70 -4.65 -18.99
CA SER A 208 16.71 -4.28 -17.96
C SER A 208 15.26 -4.44 -18.42
N ASP A 209 14.35 -4.42 -17.45
CA ASP A 209 12.92 -4.20 -17.68
C ASP A 209 12.38 -3.13 -16.74
N SER A 210 11.36 -2.40 -17.19
CA SER A 210 10.71 -1.36 -16.41
C SER A 210 9.20 -1.40 -16.58
N GLY A 211 8.48 -1.09 -15.51
CA GLY A 211 7.02 -1.07 -15.48
C GLY A 211 6.51 0.26 -14.94
N THR A 212 5.50 0.83 -15.60
CA THR A 212 4.74 1.97 -15.08
C THR A 212 3.32 1.53 -14.79
N TYR A 213 2.93 1.69 -13.52
CA TYR A 213 1.61 1.32 -13.01
C TYR A 213 0.88 2.58 -12.60
N LEU A 214 -0.24 2.89 -13.25
CA LEU A 214 -1.01 4.10 -13.00
C LEU A 214 -2.18 3.81 -12.07
N PHE A 215 -2.32 4.63 -11.05
CA PHE A 215 -3.45 4.58 -10.14
C PHE A 215 -4.69 5.22 -10.80
N ARG A 216 -5.77 4.44 -10.90
CA ARG A 216 -7.08 4.91 -11.34
C ARG A 216 -8.16 4.16 -10.59
N ASN A 217 -9.21 4.87 -10.16
CA ASN A 217 -10.41 4.27 -9.57
C ASN A 217 -10.12 3.36 -8.35
N GLY A 218 -9.12 3.68 -7.53
CA GLY A 218 -8.82 2.91 -6.32
C GLY A 218 -7.80 1.78 -6.50
N ASP A 219 -7.23 1.58 -7.69
CA ASP A 219 -6.21 0.56 -7.92
C ASP A 219 -5.12 0.97 -8.92
N PHE A 220 -3.98 0.29 -8.84
CA PHE A 220 -2.88 0.40 -9.79
C PHE A 220 -3.03 -0.63 -10.92
N SER A 221 -2.76 -0.21 -12.15
CA SER A 221 -2.76 -1.08 -13.33
C SER A 221 -1.56 -0.78 -14.21
N LEU A 222 -0.98 -1.81 -14.82
CA LEU A 222 0.12 -1.66 -15.77
C LEU A 222 -0.37 -0.83 -16.97
N VAL A 223 0.33 0.27 -17.25
CA VAL A 223 0.06 1.11 -18.42
C VAL A 223 1.22 1.19 -19.39
N GLN A 224 2.45 0.88 -18.95
CA GLN A 224 3.60 0.82 -19.84
C GLN A 224 4.60 -0.20 -19.32
N TYR A 225 5.20 -0.96 -20.23
CA TYR A 225 6.29 -1.86 -19.90
C TYR A 225 7.36 -1.78 -20.99
N ASP A 226 8.58 -1.47 -20.58
CA ASP A 226 9.73 -1.31 -21.46
C ASP A 226 10.76 -2.40 -21.15
N VAL A 227 11.38 -2.96 -22.19
CA VAL A 227 12.40 -4.00 -22.08
C VAL A 227 13.61 -3.59 -22.89
N ASP A 228 14.76 -3.52 -22.23
CA ASP A 228 16.06 -3.55 -22.88
C ASP A 228 16.66 -4.95 -22.75
N ALA A 229 16.60 -5.70 -23.84
CA ALA A 229 17.16 -7.04 -23.89
C ALA A 229 18.58 -7.07 -24.45
N SER A 230 19.17 -5.90 -24.74
CA SER A 230 20.54 -5.80 -25.25
C SER A 230 21.55 -5.97 -24.11
N TYR A 231 22.66 -6.64 -24.39
CA TYR A 231 23.81 -6.71 -23.46
C TYR A 231 25.01 -5.91 -24.01
N ASP A 232 24.73 -4.78 -24.69
CA ASP A 232 25.68 -4.02 -25.50
C ASP A 232 26.30 -2.80 -24.79
N GLY A 233 25.89 -2.52 -23.56
CA GLY A 233 26.34 -1.38 -22.76
C GLY A 233 25.61 -0.06 -23.05
N GLU A 234 24.58 -0.08 -23.91
CA GLU A 234 23.70 1.06 -24.14
C GLU A 234 22.35 0.84 -23.43
N GLU A 235 21.73 1.91 -22.92
CA GLU A 235 20.35 1.85 -22.40
C GLU A 235 19.41 2.36 -23.50
N ASN A 236 18.83 1.43 -24.25
CA ASN A 236 17.96 1.64 -25.42
C ASN A 236 16.66 0.80 -25.36
N PRO A 237 15.87 0.89 -24.27
CA PRO A 237 14.72 0.03 -24.06
C PRO A 237 13.64 0.17 -25.13
N GLN A 238 12.95 -0.94 -25.41
CA GLN A 238 11.82 -1.01 -26.32
C GLN A 238 10.52 -1.14 -25.55
N THR A 239 9.55 -0.27 -25.84
CA THR A 239 8.20 -0.39 -25.28
C THR A 239 7.47 -1.58 -25.88
N ILE A 240 7.10 -2.54 -25.04
CA ILE A 240 6.38 -3.75 -25.45
C ILE A 240 4.92 -3.76 -24.99
N VAL A 241 4.56 -2.86 -24.07
CA VAL A 241 3.17 -2.54 -23.68
C VAL A 241 3.05 -1.02 -23.59
N ASP A 242 2.07 -0.43 -24.28
CA ASP A 242 1.76 1.00 -24.20
C ASP A 242 0.24 1.27 -24.14
N TYR A 243 -0.19 1.72 -22.98
CA TYR A 243 -1.49 2.31 -22.69
C TYR A 243 -1.33 3.68 -22.00
N ASN A 244 -0.10 4.21 -21.96
CA ASN A 244 0.26 5.45 -21.29
C ASN A 244 0.31 6.62 -22.28
N THR A 245 0.65 6.35 -23.53
CA THR A 245 0.54 7.32 -24.62
C THR A 245 -0.92 7.52 -25.02
N ALA A 246 -1.32 8.77 -25.22
CA ALA A 246 -2.65 9.09 -25.73
C ALA A 246 -2.83 8.53 -27.15
N PRO A 247 -4.04 8.03 -27.51
CA PRO A 247 -4.33 7.55 -28.86
C PRO A 247 -4.27 8.64 -29.92
#